data_AF-A0A958NGQ6-F1
#
_entry.id   AF-A0A958NGQ6-F1
#
_cell.length_a   1.000
_cell.length_b   1.000
_cell.length_c   1.000
_cell.angle_alpha   90.00
_cell.angle_beta   90.00
_cell.angle_gamma   90.00
#
_symmetry.space_group_name_H-M   'P 1'
#
loop_
_entity.id
_entity.type
_entity.pdbx_description
1 polymer ?
#
loop_
_entity_poly.entity_id
_entity_poly.type
_entity_poly.pdbx_seq_one_letter_code
_entity_poly.pdbx_strand_id
1 'polypeptide(L)'
;VEHLLNKIQQNLYQKALDFRDENTHHAANWEEFKNIIEEKGGFIHAHWDGTEETADKIKEETKATIRCIPLDDDKEEGLCVYSGKPSARRVIFARAY
;
A
#
# COMPACT_ATOMS: atom_id res chain seq x y z
N VAL A 1 8.64 -23.87 -29.67
CA VAL A 1 9.43 -23.12 -28.65
C VAL A 1 8.69 -21.86 -28.20
N GLU A 2 8.16 -21.05 -29.11
CA GLU A 2 7.38 -19.83 -28.82
C GLU A 2 6.22 -20.04 -27.81
N HIS A 3 5.43 -21.11 -27.98
CA HIS A 3 4.35 -21.44 -27.05
C HIS A 3 4.82 -21.74 -25.62
N LEU A 4 6.03 -22.31 -25.46
CA LEU A 4 6.60 -22.59 -24.15
C LEU A 4 7.07 -21.29 -23.48
N LEU A 5 7.71 -20.39 -24.22
CA LEU A 5 8.14 -19.09 -23.70
C LEU A 5 6.95 -18.23 -23.26
N ASN A 6 5.86 -18.21 -24.06
CA ASN A 6 4.63 -17.51 -23.69
C ASN A 6 4.03 -18.05 -22.39
N LYS A 7 3.98 -19.38 -22.23
CA LYS A 7 3.51 -20.01 -20.99
C LYS A 7 4.39 -19.68 -19.78
N ILE A 8 5.71 -19.69 -19.95
CA ILE A 8 6.65 -19.30 -18.89
C ILE A 8 6.39 -17.85 -18.47
N GLN A 9 6.27 -16.94 -19.43
CA GLN A 9 5.98 -15.53 -19.14
C GLN A 9 4.65 -15.36 -18.41
N GLN A 10 3.58 -16.01 -18.87
CA GLN A 10 2.26 -15.95 -18.23
C GLN A 10 2.31 -16.47 -16.80
N ASN A 11 2.98 -17.61 -16.57
CA ASN A 11 3.10 -18.19 -15.23
C ASN A 11 3.92 -17.30 -14.28
N LEU A 12 5.01 -16.71 -14.77
CA LEU A 12 5.82 -15.78 -13.97
C LEU A 12 5.05 -14.51 -13.62
N TYR A 13 4.31 -13.96 -14.59
CA TYR A 13 3.45 -12.81 -14.38
C TYR A 13 2.36 -13.12 -13.35
N GLN A 14 1.64 -14.23 -13.51
CA GLN A 14 0.57 -14.60 -12.58
C GLN A 14 1.11 -14.82 -11.17
N LYS A 15 2.24 -15.52 -11.03
CA LYS A 15 2.87 -15.71 -9.72
C LYS A 15 3.28 -14.40 -9.06
N ALA A 16 3.81 -13.45 -9.83
CA ALA A 16 4.17 -12.13 -9.31
C ALA A 16 2.94 -11.29 -8.96
N LEU A 17 1.87 -11.41 -9.75
CA LEU A 17 0.58 -10.77 -9.51
C LEU A 17 -0.04 -11.29 -8.21
N ASP A 18 -0.15 -12.61 -8.07
CA ASP A 18 -0.68 -13.27 -6.87
C ASP A 18 0.13 -12.88 -5.63
N PHE A 19 1.47 -12.91 -5.73
CA PHE A 19 2.35 -12.51 -4.62
C PHE A 19 2.11 -11.05 -4.22
N ARG A 20 1.98 -10.13 -5.19
CA ARG A 20 1.70 -8.72 -4.90
C ARG A 20 0.35 -8.57 -4.22
N ASP A 21 -0.68 -9.24 -4.72
CA ASP A 21 -2.05 -9.10 -4.22
C ASP A 21 -2.17 -9.71 -2.80
N GLU A 22 -1.52 -10.84 -2.53
CA GLU A 22 -1.42 -11.46 -1.20
C GLU A 22 -0.66 -10.60 -0.18
N ASN A 23 0.32 -9.82 -0.64
CA ASN A 23 1.14 -8.91 0.18
C ASN A 23 0.67 -7.45 0.09
N THR A 24 -0.55 -7.23 -0.39
CA THR A 24 -1.22 -5.94 -0.34
C THR A 24 -2.33 -5.99 0.70
N HIS A 25 -2.32 -5.05 1.62
CA HIS A 25 -3.19 -5.02 2.78
C HIS A 25 -3.93 -3.69 2.87
N HIS A 26 -5.03 -3.65 3.61
CA HIS A 26 -5.78 -2.43 3.89
C HIS A 26 -5.71 -2.14 5.39
N ALA A 27 -5.56 -0.86 5.75
CA ALA A 27 -5.58 -0.42 7.14
C ALA A 27 -6.60 0.72 7.32
N ALA A 28 -7.49 0.57 8.30
CA ALA A 28 -8.51 1.58 8.61
C ALA A 28 -8.08 2.53 9.73
N ASN A 29 -7.16 2.10 10.60
CA ASN A 29 -6.67 2.88 11.75
C ASN A 29 -5.16 2.70 11.98
N TRP A 30 -4.60 3.55 12.83
CA TRP A 30 -3.15 3.59 13.08
C TRP A 30 -2.59 2.30 13.69
N GLU A 31 -3.36 1.62 14.53
CA GLU A 31 -2.93 0.38 15.16
C GLU A 31 -2.81 -0.75 14.14
N GLU A 32 -3.83 -0.93 13.29
CA GLU A 32 -3.78 -1.87 12.18
C GLU A 32 -2.62 -1.57 11.23
N PHE A 33 -2.41 -0.30 10.88
CA PHE A 33 -1.31 0.12 10.01
C PHE A 33 0.05 -0.33 10.56
N LYS A 34 0.31 -0.05 11.84
CA LYS A 34 1.57 -0.46 12.50
C LYS A 34 1.72 -1.97 12.57
N ASN A 35 0.66 -2.68 12.95
CA ASN A 35 0.70 -4.15 13.06
C ASN A 35 0.99 -4.79 11.69
N ILE A 36 0.36 -4.30 10.62
CA ILE A 36 0.61 -4.81 9.27
C ILE A 36 2.05 -4.55 8.86
N ILE A 37 2.58 -3.35 9.09
CA ILE A 37 3.96 -2.99 8.70
C ILE A 37 5.04 -3.79 9.43
N GLU A 38 4.82 -4.11 10.70
CA GLU A 38 5.80 -4.83 11.53
C GLU A 38 5.69 -6.35 11.34
N GLU A 39 4.48 -6.89 11.27
CA GLU A 39 4.27 -8.35 11.24
C GLU A 39 4.25 -8.93 9.82
N LYS A 40 3.64 -8.22 8.87
CA LYS A 40 3.44 -8.71 7.50
C LYS A 40 4.33 -8.03 6.48
N GLY A 41 4.57 -6.74 6.65
CA GLY A 41 5.21 -5.90 5.65
C GLY A 41 4.32 -5.72 4.41
N GLY A 42 4.96 -5.62 3.24
CA GLY A 42 4.25 -5.46 1.96
C GLY A 42 3.69 -4.06 1.72
N PHE A 43 2.65 -3.98 0.89
CA PHE A 43 1.95 -2.76 0.56
C PHE A 43 0.74 -2.56 1.48
N ILE A 44 0.50 -1.32 1.89
CA ILE A 44 -0.67 -0.96 2.70
C ILE A 44 -1.44 0.15 2.00
N HIS A 45 -2.69 -0.14 1.61
CA HIS A 45 -3.68 0.87 1.25
C HIS A 45 -4.26 1.49 2.53
N ALA A 46 -3.99 2.77 2.72
CA ALA A 46 -4.52 3.53 3.84
C ALA A 46 -4.89 4.95 3.41
N HIS A 47 -5.86 5.54 4.11
CA HIS A 47 -6.23 6.94 3.89
C HIS A 47 -5.14 7.88 4.40
N TRP A 48 -4.85 8.90 3.62
CA TRP A 48 -3.89 9.96 3.95
C TRP A 48 -4.51 11.34 3.72
N ASP A 49 -4.26 12.28 4.63
CA ASP A 49 -4.85 13.62 4.63
C ASP A 49 -4.22 14.60 3.63
N GLY A 50 -3.18 14.17 2.90
CA GLY A 50 -2.49 15.01 1.92
C GLY A 50 -1.42 15.93 2.51
N THR A 51 -1.13 15.82 3.81
CA THR A 51 -0.16 16.70 4.48
C THR A 51 1.20 16.06 4.66
N GLU A 52 2.26 16.83 4.41
CA GLU A 52 3.65 16.38 4.62
C GLU A 52 3.91 16.05 6.09
N GLU A 53 3.37 16.84 7.03
CA GLU A 53 3.52 16.61 8.47
C GLU A 53 3.09 15.20 8.88
N THR A 54 1.94 14.73 8.39
CA THR A 54 1.46 13.38 8.67
C THR A 54 2.32 12.32 8.00
N ALA A 55 2.80 12.57 6.77
CA ALA A 55 3.67 11.64 6.05
C ALA A 55 5.03 11.47 6.74
N ASP A 56 5.60 12.56 7.27
CA ASP A 56 6.86 12.56 8.00
C ASP A 56 6.73 11.80 9.32
N LYS A 57 5.66 12.03 10.08
CA LYS A 57 5.39 11.28 11.32
C LYS A 57 5.24 9.78 11.08
N ILE A 58 4.49 9.39 10.04
CA ILE A 58 4.36 7.99 9.64
C ILE A 58 5.74 7.40 9.34
N LYS A 59 6.58 8.13 8.58
CA LYS A 59 7.93 7.70 8.23
C LYS A 59 8.85 7.59 9.45
N GLU A 60 8.79 8.53 10.38
CA GLU A 60 9.59 8.50 11.60
C GLU A 60 9.22 7.31 12.49
N GLU A 61 7.93 7.04 12.67
CA GLU A 61 7.45 5.97 13.56
C GLU A 61 7.59 4.58 12.94
N THR A 62 7.41 4.43 11.62
CA THR A 62 7.27 3.12 10.96
C THR A 62 8.30 2.85 9.86
N LYS A 63 9.10 3.86 9.48
CA LYS A 63 9.97 3.86 8.30
C LYS A 63 9.24 3.66 6.96
N ALA A 64 7.91 3.61 6.97
CA ALA A 64 7.11 3.51 5.77
C ALA A 64 6.96 4.86 5.09
N THR A 65 6.92 4.84 3.76
CA THR A 65 6.76 6.02 2.92
C THR A 65 5.63 5.79 1.92
N ILE A 66 5.02 6.86 1.45
CA ILE A 66 4.05 6.81 0.36
C ILE A 66 4.80 6.39 -0.92
N ARG A 67 4.37 5.30 -1.56
CA ARG A 67 4.99 4.74 -2.76
C ARG A 67 4.31 5.24 -4.03
N CYS A 68 2.99 5.31 -4.00
CA CYS A 68 2.21 5.89 -5.09
C CYS A 68 0.81 6.28 -4.59
N ILE A 69 0.20 7.17 -5.36
CA ILE A 69 -1.22 7.49 -5.28
C ILE A 69 -1.86 6.83 -6.50
N PRO A 70 -2.68 5.77 -6.33
CA PRO A 70 -3.30 5.09 -7.47
C PRO A 70 -4.18 6.07 -8.27
N LEU A 71 -4.08 6.00 -9.60
CA LEU A 71 -4.81 6.90 -10.51
C LEU A 71 -6.25 6.45 -10.73
N ASP A 72 -6.48 5.14 -10.73
CA ASP A 72 -7.75 4.48 -11.04
C ASP A 72 -8.53 4.05 -9.78
N ASP A 73 -8.09 4.43 -8.58
CA ASP A 73 -8.80 4.08 -7.35
C ASP A 73 -10.12 4.84 -7.24
N ASP A 74 -11.12 4.16 -6.68
CA ASP A 74 -12.35 4.80 -6.25
C ASP A 74 -12.01 5.94 -5.29
N LYS A 75 -12.57 7.13 -5.55
CA LYS A 75 -12.46 8.30 -4.67
C LYS A 75 -13.31 8.06 -3.42
N GLU A 76 -12.91 7.07 -2.64
CA GLU A 76 -13.50 6.73 -1.37
C GLU A 76 -13.08 7.81 -0.38
N GLU A 77 -14.06 8.52 0.17
CA GLU A 77 -13.82 9.44 1.27
C GLU A 77 -13.63 8.61 2.56
N GLY A 78 -12.64 8.99 3.34
CA GLY A 78 -12.33 8.34 4.61
C GLY A 78 -11.60 9.27 5.55
N LEU A 79 -11.03 8.70 6.60
CA LEU A 79 -10.24 9.43 7.58
C LEU A 79 -8.80 8.96 7.51
N CYS A 80 -7.87 9.91 7.57
CA CYS A 80 -6.45 9.62 7.56
C CYS A 80 -6.11 8.67 8.70
N VAL A 81 -5.37 7.60 8.35
CA VAL A 81 -5.01 6.51 9.26
C VAL A 81 -4.25 6.98 10.50
N TYR A 82 -3.54 8.11 10.40
CA TYR A 82 -2.75 8.69 11.48
C TYR A 82 -3.44 9.89 12.15
N SER A 83 -3.80 10.92 11.38
CA SER A 83 -4.30 12.19 11.94
C SER A 83 -5.80 12.20 12.21
N GLY A 84 -6.56 11.24 11.66
CA GLY A 84 -8.02 11.23 11.71
C GLY A 84 -8.69 12.34 10.89
N LYS A 85 -7.94 13.16 10.15
CA LYS A 85 -8.49 14.21 9.29
C LYS A 85 -9.14 13.61 8.04
N PRO A 86 -10.08 14.32 7.38
CA PRO A 86 -10.67 13.86 6.13
C PRO A 86 -9.62 13.55 5.06
N SER A 87 -9.83 12.46 4.34
CA SER A 87 -8.99 11.97 3.25
C SER A 87 -9.86 11.64 2.06
N ALA A 88 -9.51 12.18 0.88
CA ALA A 88 -10.30 12.01 -0.33
C ALA A 88 -10.05 10.69 -1.07
N ARG A 89 -9.02 9.93 -0.68
CA ARG A 89 -8.62 8.67 -1.32
C ARG A 89 -7.62 7.89 -0.48
N ARG A 90 -7.42 6.62 -0.80
CA ARG A 90 -6.33 5.81 -0.25
C ARG A 90 -5.04 6.01 -1.03
N VAL A 91 -3.92 5.81 -0.36
CA VAL A 91 -2.58 5.80 -0.94
C VAL A 91 -1.85 4.53 -0.51
N ILE A 92 -0.81 4.17 -1.25
CA ILE A 92 -0.02 2.97 -0.97
C ILE A 92 1.19 3.34 -0.14
N PHE A 93 1.31 2.76 1.04
CA PHE A 93 2.49 2.82 1.89
C PHE A 93 3.30 1.53 1.80
N ALA A 94 4.62 1.64 1.94
CA ALA A 94 5.50 0.51 2.23
C ALA A 94 6.83 0.99 2.82
N ARG A 95 7.54 0.08 3.49
CA ARG A 95 8.95 0.27 3.85
C ARG A 95 9.81 0.13 2.59
N ALA A 96 10.59 1.16 2.28
CA ALA A 96 11.53 1.11 1.18
C ALA A 96 12.77 0.28 1.55
N TYR A 97 13.42 -0.30 0.54
CA TYR A 97 14.68 -1.04 0.67
C TYR A 97 15.82 -0.17 1.21
#